data_AF-A0A967K166-F1
#
_entry.id   AF-A0A967K166-F1
#
_cell.length_a   1.000
_cell.length_b   1.000
_cell.length_c   1.000
_cell.angle_alpha   90.00
_cell.angle_beta   90.00
_cell.angle_gamma   90.00
#
_symmetry.space_group_name_H-M   'P 1'
#
loop_
_entity.id
_entity.type
_entity.pdbx_description
1 polymer ?
#
loop_
_entity_poly.entity_id
_entity_poly.type
_entity_poly.pdbx_seq_one_letter_code
_entity_poly.pdbx_strand_id
1 'polypeptide(L)'
;MESEPRTSTLSACAVAGLAALAGAYAVVGSDTARAGSSCYEERFYPVVTRLEPTEHGFTAVLAGRFRDPERDRAPRIAYDAAGGWKHGWSRAGEAACPRGRCIPDRQGCDFRIPEIELSPAYAQALHRRRDPRMLEQEVYACTEHEGAIYFGIGFYEGEGYGGVGGIGRYVPATGALEVRRPAALLRTPVTHIAFDGRELWLATAGDHECSGTPPTQGLIRYDWQTGELKKESYGGAGLCGFVVHDLLLTDDALWVATDLGLSQKSRGDPEESFMFDARGWSMGWRNFVPDLEVEGGLRHVFCDELYRELLAEVPVEPEPAAPSAFDQTVRSIARFRSR
;
A
#
# COMPACT_ATOMS: atom_id res chain seq x y z
N MET A 1 61.56 -4.04 32.36
CA MET A 1 60.26 -4.13 31.64
C MET A 1 60.60 -4.36 30.18
N GLU A 2 60.98 -5.54 29.69
CA GLU A 2 60.56 -6.94 29.92
C GLU A 2 59.07 -7.24 29.66
N SER A 3 58.88 -8.34 28.89
CA SER A 3 57.67 -9.05 28.44
C SER A 3 56.91 -8.45 27.24
N GLU A 4 57.11 -8.93 25.99
CA GLU A 4 56.77 -10.23 25.33
C GLU A 4 55.42 -10.20 24.58
N PRO A 5 55.40 -10.52 23.27
CA PRO A 5 54.17 -10.82 22.53
C PRO A 5 53.87 -12.32 22.52
N ARG A 6 52.61 -12.68 22.82
CA ARG A 6 52.11 -14.07 22.73
C ARG A 6 51.84 -14.48 21.28
N THR A 7 52.52 -15.52 20.86
CA THR A 7 52.14 -16.44 19.78
C THR A 7 51.08 -17.44 20.27
N SER A 8 50.17 -17.81 19.39
CA SER A 8 49.47 -19.10 19.46
C SER A 8 49.27 -19.65 18.05
N THR A 9 50.07 -20.67 17.76
CA THR A 9 49.92 -21.71 16.75
C THR A 9 48.60 -22.48 16.91
N LEU A 10 48.04 -22.99 15.82
CA LEU A 10 47.60 -24.38 15.73
C LEU A 10 47.55 -24.83 14.26
N SER A 11 48.11 -26.02 14.08
CA SER A 11 48.32 -26.80 12.87
C SER A 11 47.26 -27.90 12.80
N ALA A 12 46.84 -28.33 11.61
CA ALA A 12 46.69 -29.76 11.29
C ALA A 12 46.24 -30.01 9.84
N CYS A 13 46.92 -30.99 9.26
CA CYS A 13 46.73 -31.70 8.00
C CYS A 13 45.30 -32.20 7.70
N ALA A 14 44.97 -32.38 6.41
CA ALA A 14 44.78 -33.72 5.82
C ALA A 14 44.40 -33.66 4.33
N VAL A 15 44.91 -34.67 3.61
CA VAL A 15 44.82 -34.96 2.18
C VAL A 15 43.55 -35.74 1.86
N ALA A 16 42.89 -35.43 0.74
CA ALA A 16 42.10 -36.34 -0.13
C ALA A 16 41.50 -35.48 -1.25
N GLY A 17 41.39 -35.84 -2.52
CA GLY A 17 41.57 -37.10 -3.24
C GLY A 17 40.85 -36.85 -4.58
N LEU A 18 41.60 -36.93 -5.69
CA LEU A 18 41.06 -36.83 -7.04
C LEU A 18 40.30 -38.12 -7.35
N ALA A 19 38.99 -38.03 -7.52
CA ALA A 19 38.18 -39.10 -8.11
C ALA A 19 37.31 -38.51 -9.22
N ALA A 20 37.56 -39.02 -10.42
CA ALA A 20 36.75 -38.81 -11.61
C ALA A 20 35.37 -39.44 -11.43
N LEU A 21 34.32 -38.70 -11.82
CA LEU A 21 33.01 -39.29 -12.08
C LEU A 21 32.56 -38.88 -13.48
N ALA A 22 32.59 -39.89 -14.35
CA ALA A 22 32.01 -39.88 -15.67
C ALA A 22 30.47 -39.94 -15.57
N GLY A 23 29.82 -39.16 -16.43
CA GLY A 23 28.68 -39.59 -17.23
C GLY A 23 27.47 -40.20 -16.52
N ALA A 24 26.50 -39.36 -16.22
CA ALA A 24 25.08 -39.68 -16.40
C ALA A 24 24.34 -38.39 -16.78
N TYR A 25 24.12 -38.17 -18.08
CA TYR A 25 23.14 -37.22 -18.55
C TYR A 25 21.76 -37.79 -18.23
N ALA A 26 21.25 -37.49 -17.04
CA ALA A 26 19.82 -37.53 -16.82
C ALA A 26 19.24 -36.34 -17.59
N VAL A 27 18.37 -36.61 -18.56
CA VAL A 27 17.40 -35.61 -19.04
C VAL A 27 16.50 -35.34 -17.84
N VAL A 28 16.90 -34.37 -17.01
CA VAL A 28 16.00 -33.75 -16.06
C VAL A 28 14.97 -33.07 -16.94
N GLY A 29 13.79 -33.67 -17.01
CA GLY A 29 12.62 -32.95 -17.52
C GLY A 29 12.62 -31.63 -16.79
N SER A 30 12.84 -30.54 -17.51
CA SER A 30 12.60 -29.21 -17.00
C SER A 30 11.10 -29.13 -16.80
N ASP A 31 10.64 -29.66 -15.66
CA ASP A 31 9.53 -29.05 -14.95
C ASP A 31 10.00 -27.62 -14.76
N THR A 32 9.61 -26.77 -15.71
CA THR A 32 9.66 -25.34 -15.56
C THR A 32 8.80 -25.11 -14.33
N ALA A 33 9.43 -25.10 -13.16
CA ALA A 33 8.88 -24.53 -11.97
C ALA A 33 8.59 -23.08 -12.36
N ARG A 34 7.38 -22.87 -12.85
CA ARG A 34 6.80 -21.54 -12.93
C ARG A 34 6.76 -21.12 -11.48
N ALA A 35 7.72 -20.30 -11.09
CA ALA A 35 7.61 -19.54 -9.86
C ALA A 35 6.41 -18.61 -10.06
N GLY A 36 5.21 -19.14 -9.81
CA GLY A 36 4.04 -18.31 -9.62
C GLY A 36 4.27 -17.59 -8.30
N SER A 37 4.68 -16.33 -8.36
CA SER A 37 4.61 -15.43 -7.22
C SER A 37 3.13 -15.19 -6.91
N SER A 38 2.56 -15.98 -6.00
CA SER A 38 1.22 -15.69 -5.50
C SER A 38 1.34 -14.57 -4.46
N CYS A 39 0.83 -13.39 -4.80
CA CYS A 39 0.77 -12.23 -3.90
C CYS A 39 -0.63 -12.09 -3.30
N TYR A 40 -0.79 -11.09 -2.43
CA TYR A 40 -2.03 -10.77 -1.71
C TYR A 40 -3.28 -10.79 -2.61
N GLU A 41 -4.20 -11.73 -2.36
CA GLU A 41 -5.38 -11.94 -3.22
C GLU A 41 -6.62 -11.23 -2.66
N GLU A 42 -7.02 -10.15 -3.31
CA GLU A 42 -8.07 -9.26 -2.80
C GLU A 42 -9.51 -9.77 -3.00
N ARG A 43 -9.71 -10.85 -3.77
CA ARG A 43 -11.04 -11.34 -4.16
C ARG A 43 -11.93 -11.74 -2.97
N PHE A 44 -11.36 -11.94 -1.78
CA PHE A 44 -12.09 -12.33 -0.58
C PHE A 44 -12.43 -11.15 0.33
N TYR A 45 -11.89 -9.96 0.08
CA TYR A 45 -12.05 -8.84 0.98
C TYR A 45 -13.14 -7.87 0.54
N PRO A 46 -13.70 -7.09 1.48
CA PRO A 46 -14.67 -6.06 1.18
C PRO A 46 -13.99 -4.75 0.73
N VAL A 47 -13.22 -4.84 -0.36
CA VAL A 47 -12.34 -3.77 -0.84
C VAL A 47 -13.13 -2.53 -1.27
N VAL A 48 -12.62 -1.34 -0.94
CA VAL A 48 -12.92 -0.10 -1.67
C VAL A 48 -11.68 0.35 -2.41
N THR A 49 -11.83 0.59 -3.72
CA THR A 49 -10.70 0.83 -4.64
C THR A 49 -10.57 2.27 -5.07
N ARG A 50 -11.65 3.06 -4.98
CA ARG A 50 -11.68 4.43 -5.45
C ARG A 50 -12.73 5.25 -4.73
N LEU A 51 -12.44 6.53 -4.54
CA LEU A 51 -13.32 7.55 -4.00
C LEU A 51 -13.49 8.64 -5.07
N GLU A 52 -14.67 8.69 -5.67
CA GLU A 52 -14.99 9.66 -6.72
C GLU A 52 -15.77 10.83 -6.10
N PRO A 53 -15.19 12.05 -6.02
CA PRO A 53 -15.89 13.21 -5.48
C PRO A 53 -17.19 13.50 -6.24
N THR A 54 -18.18 13.99 -5.52
CA THR A 54 -19.47 14.48 -6.07
C THR A 54 -19.79 15.83 -5.46
N GLU A 55 -20.84 16.50 -5.95
CA GLU A 55 -21.26 17.82 -5.45
C GLU A 55 -21.58 17.84 -3.95
N HIS A 56 -22.04 16.73 -3.38
CA HIS A 56 -22.53 16.66 -1.99
C HIS A 56 -21.81 15.60 -1.14
N GLY A 57 -20.71 15.03 -1.63
CA GLY A 57 -20.00 13.94 -0.97
C GLY A 57 -19.15 13.16 -1.96
N PHE A 58 -19.26 11.84 -1.99
CA PHE A 58 -18.48 11.02 -2.92
C PHE A 58 -19.15 9.69 -3.23
N THR A 59 -18.66 8.99 -4.24
CA THR A 59 -19.00 7.60 -4.55
C THR A 59 -17.80 6.70 -4.30
N ALA A 60 -17.98 5.67 -3.49
CA ALA A 60 -17.01 4.61 -3.27
C ALA A 60 -17.20 3.48 -4.29
N VAL A 61 -16.14 3.12 -5.00
CA VAL A 61 -16.13 1.98 -5.94
C VAL A 61 -15.64 0.73 -5.22
N LEU A 62 -16.51 -0.26 -5.10
CA LEU A 62 -16.19 -1.52 -4.43
C LEU A 62 -15.33 -2.42 -5.32
N ALA A 63 -14.64 -3.40 -4.73
CA ALA A 63 -14.02 -4.50 -5.46
C ALA A 63 -13.92 -5.75 -4.58
N GLY A 64 -12.87 -6.56 -4.78
CA GLY A 64 -12.66 -7.80 -4.05
C GLY A 64 -13.86 -8.74 -4.21
N ARG A 65 -14.49 -9.10 -3.10
CA ARG A 65 -15.64 -10.02 -3.08
C ARG A 65 -16.90 -9.47 -3.76
N PHE A 66 -16.96 -8.17 -4.01
CA PHE A 66 -18.12 -7.52 -4.65
C PHE A 66 -18.00 -7.39 -6.17
N ARG A 67 -16.82 -7.67 -6.75
CA ARG A 67 -16.62 -7.57 -8.19
C ARG A 67 -17.36 -8.71 -8.91
N ASP A 68 -18.04 -8.38 -10.01
CA ASP A 68 -18.55 -9.35 -10.97
C ASP A 68 -17.44 -9.63 -12.02
N PRO A 69 -16.76 -10.80 -11.96
CA PRO A 69 -15.68 -11.11 -12.89
C PRO A 69 -16.18 -11.44 -14.30
N GLU A 70 -17.44 -11.82 -14.48
CA GLU A 70 -18.00 -12.14 -15.80
C GLU A 70 -18.30 -10.86 -16.59
N ARG A 71 -18.67 -9.79 -15.88
CA ARG A 71 -19.03 -8.50 -16.48
C ARG A 71 -17.91 -7.48 -16.46
N ASP A 72 -16.82 -7.74 -15.73
CA ASP A 72 -15.78 -6.74 -15.40
C ASP A 72 -16.39 -5.48 -14.80
N ARG A 73 -17.26 -5.66 -13.82
CA ARG A 73 -17.97 -4.57 -13.16
C ARG A 73 -17.87 -4.65 -11.65
N ALA A 74 -17.97 -3.50 -11.01
CA ALA A 74 -18.09 -3.44 -9.57
C ALA A 74 -19.14 -2.44 -9.09
N PRO A 75 -19.84 -2.75 -7.99
CA PRO A 75 -20.87 -1.89 -7.43
C PRO A 75 -20.27 -0.61 -6.84
N ARG A 76 -21.13 0.39 -6.70
CA ARG A 76 -20.81 1.71 -6.16
C ARG A 76 -21.72 2.04 -4.98
N ILE A 77 -21.18 2.71 -3.95
CA ILE A 77 -21.94 3.22 -2.79
C ILE A 77 -21.75 4.73 -2.70
N ALA A 78 -22.84 5.49 -2.52
CA ALA A 78 -22.78 6.94 -2.42
C ALA A 78 -22.79 7.40 -0.95
N TYR A 79 -21.92 8.35 -0.65
CA TYR A 79 -21.90 9.14 0.58
C TYR A 79 -22.42 10.55 0.30
N ASP A 80 -23.33 11.02 1.13
CA ASP A 80 -23.84 12.39 1.14
C ASP A 80 -23.55 13.00 2.52
N ALA A 81 -22.85 14.14 2.57
CA ALA A 81 -22.44 14.74 3.84
C ALA A 81 -23.63 15.12 4.74
N ALA A 82 -24.78 15.46 4.17
CA ALA A 82 -25.98 15.82 4.93
C ALA A 82 -26.86 14.61 5.27
N GLY A 83 -26.89 13.60 4.40
CA GLY A 83 -27.78 12.44 4.50
C GLY A 83 -27.12 11.12 4.91
N GLY A 84 -25.79 11.10 5.06
CA GLY A 84 -25.02 9.89 5.30
C GLY A 84 -24.95 8.96 4.09
N TRP A 85 -24.81 7.66 4.37
CA TRP A 85 -24.72 6.62 3.35
C TRP A 85 -26.07 6.36 2.68
N LYS A 86 -26.14 6.47 1.35
CA LYS A 86 -27.34 6.18 0.57
C LYS A 86 -27.08 4.96 -0.31
N HIS A 87 -27.84 3.89 -0.07
CA HIS A 87 -27.76 2.67 -0.88
C HIS A 87 -28.39 2.89 -2.27
N GLY A 88 -27.84 2.22 -3.28
CA GLY A 88 -28.53 2.03 -4.54
C GLY A 88 -27.63 1.54 -5.66
N TRP A 89 -27.66 0.22 -5.91
CA TRP A 89 -27.28 -0.40 -7.19
C TRP A 89 -27.85 0.35 -8.42
N SER A 90 -28.93 1.12 -8.24
CA SER A 90 -29.63 1.86 -9.29
C SER A 90 -29.27 3.34 -9.43
N ARG A 91 -28.54 3.98 -8.50
CA ARG A 91 -28.24 5.43 -8.59
C ARG A 91 -26.77 5.77 -8.82
N ALA A 92 -25.84 5.02 -8.23
CA ALA A 92 -24.41 5.26 -8.47
C ALA A 92 -23.89 4.50 -9.71
N GLY A 93 -24.62 3.45 -10.15
CA GLY A 93 -24.26 2.62 -11.29
C GLY A 93 -23.15 1.61 -10.98
N GLU A 94 -22.57 1.05 -12.02
CA GLU A 94 -21.44 0.12 -11.94
C GLU A 94 -20.19 0.80 -12.51
N ALA A 95 -19.04 0.58 -11.89
CA ALA A 95 -17.75 0.96 -12.48
C ALA A 95 -17.27 -0.16 -13.41
N ALA A 96 -16.76 0.19 -14.59
CA ALA A 96 -16.03 -0.74 -15.45
C ALA A 96 -14.63 -1.01 -14.86
N CYS A 97 -14.24 -2.27 -14.83
CA CYS A 97 -12.96 -2.75 -14.31
C CYS A 97 -12.19 -3.50 -15.40
N PRO A 98 -11.68 -2.79 -16.44
CA PRO A 98 -11.06 -3.42 -17.59
C PRO A 98 -9.87 -4.29 -17.20
N ARG A 99 -9.73 -5.45 -17.85
CA ARG A 99 -8.65 -6.44 -17.58
C ARG A 99 -8.66 -6.93 -16.14
N GLY A 100 -9.83 -6.91 -15.51
CA GLY A 100 -10.07 -7.36 -14.16
C GLY A 100 -9.41 -6.56 -13.04
N ARG A 101 -9.03 -5.31 -13.30
CA ARG A 101 -8.57 -4.39 -12.26
C ARG A 101 -9.51 -3.19 -12.16
N CYS A 102 -10.11 -3.03 -10.97
CA CYS A 102 -10.86 -1.82 -10.61
C CYS A 102 -9.92 -0.72 -10.05
N ILE A 103 -8.71 -1.13 -9.68
CA ILE A 103 -7.67 -0.27 -9.10
C ILE A 103 -6.77 0.20 -10.25
N PRO A 104 -6.64 1.52 -10.48
CA PRO A 104 -5.55 2.01 -11.29
C PRO A 104 -4.25 1.89 -10.49
N ASP A 105 -3.18 1.40 -11.11
CA ASP A 105 -1.88 1.22 -10.42
C ASP A 105 -1.27 2.58 -9.96
N ARG A 106 -1.80 3.70 -10.46
CA ARG A 106 -1.44 5.08 -10.12
C ARG A 106 -2.63 6.03 -10.26
N GLN A 107 -2.72 7.07 -9.43
CA GLN A 107 -3.70 8.16 -9.61
C GLN A 107 -3.47 8.92 -10.93
N GLY A 108 -2.21 8.99 -11.35
CA GLY A 108 -1.79 9.84 -12.47
C GLY A 108 -1.54 11.27 -12.01
N CYS A 109 -1.06 12.09 -12.94
CA CYS A 109 -0.89 13.52 -12.72
C CYS A 109 -1.18 14.27 -14.02
N ASP A 110 -2.21 15.11 -14.01
CA ASP A 110 -2.58 15.92 -15.17
C ASP A 110 -1.60 17.08 -15.41
N PHE A 111 -0.75 17.36 -14.41
CA PHE A 111 0.26 18.40 -14.49
C PHE A 111 1.54 17.88 -15.15
N ARG A 112 2.10 18.71 -16.03
CA ARG A 112 3.43 18.47 -16.57
C ARG A 112 4.49 18.85 -15.54
N ILE A 113 4.95 17.87 -14.78
CA ILE A 113 6.07 18.01 -13.85
C ILE A 113 7.37 17.73 -14.61
N PRO A 114 8.45 18.53 -14.44
CA PRO A 114 9.75 18.24 -15.04
C PRO A 114 10.26 16.85 -14.63
N GLU A 115 11.15 16.29 -15.45
CA GLU A 115 11.81 15.02 -15.12
C GLU A 115 12.53 15.14 -13.77
N ILE A 116 12.31 14.15 -12.91
CA ILE A 116 12.97 14.07 -11.61
C ILE A 116 14.36 13.50 -11.89
N GLU A 117 15.42 14.25 -11.60
CA GLU A 117 16.77 13.75 -11.79
C GLU A 117 17.14 12.73 -10.69
N LEU A 118 17.77 11.62 -11.09
CA LEU A 118 18.44 10.68 -10.19
C LEU A 118 19.89 10.54 -10.61
N SER A 119 20.80 11.16 -9.85
CA SER A 119 22.22 11.06 -10.20
C SER A 119 22.70 9.61 -10.08
N PRO A 120 23.52 9.10 -11.03
CA PRO A 120 24.05 7.74 -10.96
C PRO A 120 24.78 7.44 -9.64
N ALA A 121 25.48 8.42 -9.08
CA ALA A 121 26.18 8.29 -7.80
C ALA A 121 25.20 8.09 -6.63
N TYR A 122 24.08 8.83 -6.61
CA TYR A 122 23.06 8.68 -5.58
C TYR A 122 22.30 7.35 -5.74
N ALA A 123 21.93 6.99 -6.96
CA ALA A 123 21.36 5.69 -7.31
C ALA A 123 22.23 4.53 -6.82
N GLN A 124 23.54 4.58 -7.09
CA GLN A 124 24.49 3.54 -6.69
C GLN A 124 24.70 3.50 -5.17
N ALA A 125 24.64 4.64 -4.49
CA ALA A 125 24.71 4.71 -3.02
C ALA A 125 23.51 4.02 -2.36
N LEU A 126 22.32 4.17 -2.94
CA LEU A 126 21.09 3.54 -2.46
C LEU A 126 21.03 2.03 -2.77
N HIS A 127 21.46 1.64 -3.96
CA HIS A 127 21.39 0.26 -4.44
C HIS A 127 22.76 -0.25 -4.90
N ARG A 128 23.65 -0.55 -3.95
CA ARG A 128 25.05 -0.98 -4.20
C ARG A 128 25.23 -2.15 -5.18
N ARG A 129 24.18 -2.96 -5.39
CA ARG A 129 24.21 -4.17 -6.21
C ARG A 129 23.37 -4.09 -7.48
N ARG A 130 22.66 -2.98 -7.73
CA ARG A 130 21.83 -2.81 -8.92
C ARG A 130 22.47 -1.83 -9.88
N ASP A 131 22.26 -2.09 -11.17
CA ASP A 131 22.58 -1.13 -12.22
C ASP A 131 21.66 0.10 -12.05
N PRO A 132 22.20 1.33 -11.97
CA PRO A 132 21.39 2.55 -11.89
C PRO A 132 20.34 2.68 -13.00
N ARG A 133 20.56 2.06 -14.16
CA ARG A 133 19.60 2.05 -15.28
C ARG A 133 18.38 1.16 -15.05
N MET A 134 18.43 0.29 -14.04
CA MET A 134 17.33 -0.57 -13.61
C MET A 134 16.57 0.02 -12.40
N LEU A 135 16.85 1.29 -12.07
CA LEU A 135 16.13 2.04 -11.05
C LEU A 135 15.17 3.01 -11.70
N GLU A 136 13.89 2.78 -11.45
CA GLU A 136 12.81 3.61 -11.91
C GLU A 136 12.44 4.68 -10.88
N GLN A 137 11.86 5.76 -11.39
CA GLN A 137 11.16 6.74 -10.60
C GLN A 137 10.24 7.52 -11.53
N GLU A 138 8.97 7.61 -11.15
CA GLU A 138 7.99 8.39 -11.89
C GLU A 138 7.06 9.09 -10.93
N VAL A 139 6.41 10.16 -11.41
CA VAL A 139 5.29 10.76 -10.68
C VAL A 139 4.10 9.82 -10.79
N TYR A 140 3.68 9.25 -9.67
CA TYR A 140 2.52 8.34 -9.61
C TYR A 140 1.25 9.06 -9.14
N ALA A 141 1.40 10.05 -8.27
CA ALA A 141 0.29 10.79 -7.69
C ALA A 141 0.64 12.27 -7.57
N CYS A 142 -0.35 13.14 -7.69
CA CYS A 142 -0.17 14.55 -7.40
C CYS A 142 -1.45 15.23 -6.92
N THR A 143 -1.27 16.33 -6.21
CA THR A 143 -2.34 17.21 -5.73
C THR A 143 -1.88 18.66 -5.84
N GLU A 144 -2.80 19.57 -6.13
CA GLU A 144 -2.51 21.01 -6.21
C GLU A 144 -2.99 21.72 -4.95
N HIS A 145 -2.16 22.63 -4.45
CA HIS A 145 -2.54 23.53 -3.36
C HIS A 145 -1.82 24.86 -3.51
N GLU A 146 -2.59 25.96 -3.50
CA GLU A 146 -2.08 27.33 -3.60
C GLU A 146 -1.11 27.54 -4.79
N GLY A 147 -1.41 26.92 -5.94
CA GLY A 147 -0.59 27.01 -7.16
C GLY A 147 0.72 26.22 -7.11
N ALA A 148 0.94 25.42 -6.08
CA ALA A 148 2.01 24.42 -6.01
C ALA A 148 1.43 23.02 -6.22
N ILE A 149 2.15 22.19 -6.99
CA ILE A 149 1.82 20.79 -7.20
C ILE A 149 2.69 19.96 -6.28
N TYR A 150 2.08 19.25 -5.35
CA TYR A 150 2.74 18.25 -4.51
C TYR A 150 2.59 16.91 -5.19
N PHE A 151 3.65 16.10 -5.19
CA PHE A 151 3.64 14.83 -5.90
C PHE A 151 4.35 13.71 -5.13
N GLY A 152 3.84 12.50 -5.31
CA GLY A 152 4.44 11.25 -4.86
C GLY A 152 5.28 10.62 -5.96
N ILE A 153 6.44 10.09 -5.59
CA ILE A 153 7.31 9.35 -6.50
C ILE A 153 7.06 7.85 -6.28
N GLY A 154 6.63 7.19 -7.35
CA GLY A 154 6.45 5.74 -7.41
C GLY A 154 7.41 5.09 -8.38
N PHE A 155 7.38 3.75 -8.42
CA PHE A 155 8.19 2.91 -9.28
C PHE A 155 7.65 1.48 -9.26
N TYR A 156 7.95 0.70 -10.30
CA TYR A 156 7.71 -0.73 -10.32
C TYR A 156 8.87 -1.52 -9.69
N GLU A 157 8.55 -2.57 -8.95
CA GLU A 157 9.51 -3.51 -8.36
C GLU A 157 9.20 -4.94 -8.82
N GLY A 158 9.64 -5.28 -10.03
CA GLY A 158 9.54 -6.63 -10.60
C GLY A 158 10.66 -6.90 -11.60
N GLU A 159 10.83 -8.14 -12.06
CA GLU A 159 11.72 -8.46 -13.21
C GLU A 159 13.18 -7.99 -13.09
N GLY A 160 13.67 -7.77 -11.87
CA GLY A 160 15.01 -7.21 -11.61
C GLY A 160 15.07 -5.68 -11.58
N TYR A 161 13.98 -5.00 -11.91
CA TYR A 161 13.78 -3.56 -11.68
C TYR A 161 13.51 -3.28 -10.20
N GLY A 162 13.74 -2.03 -9.82
CA GLY A 162 13.21 -1.44 -8.61
C GLY A 162 13.22 0.06 -8.79
N GLY A 163 13.13 0.81 -7.71
CA GLY A 163 13.18 2.25 -7.85
C GLY A 163 13.45 2.99 -6.58
N VAL A 164 13.43 4.32 -6.73
CA VAL A 164 13.71 5.26 -5.66
C VAL A 164 12.51 6.15 -5.44
N GLY A 165 11.79 5.88 -4.35
CA GLY A 165 10.63 6.66 -3.95
C GLY A 165 11.00 8.00 -3.31
N GLY A 166 9.96 8.75 -2.95
CA GLY A 166 10.08 10.09 -2.41
C GLY A 166 8.84 10.92 -2.65
N ILE A 167 8.97 12.21 -2.39
CA ILE A 167 7.92 13.21 -2.57
C ILE A 167 8.56 14.48 -3.14
N GLY A 168 7.75 15.31 -3.77
CA GLY A 168 8.23 16.59 -4.25
C GLY A 168 7.15 17.65 -4.30
N ARG A 169 7.60 18.86 -4.60
CA ARG A 169 6.79 20.05 -4.82
C ARG A 169 7.30 20.78 -6.05
N TYR A 170 6.39 21.13 -6.94
CA TYR A 170 6.67 21.89 -8.15
C TYR A 170 5.81 23.15 -8.17
N VAL A 171 6.40 24.31 -8.44
CA VAL A 171 5.69 25.59 -8.58
C VAL A 171 5.77 26.03 -10.05
N PRO A 172 4.71 25.81 -10.86
CA PRO A 172 4.74 26.12 -12.29
C PRO A 172 5.08 27.56 -12.61
N ALA A 173 4.60 28.51 -11.79
CA ALA A 173 4.81 29.93 -12.01
C ALA A 173 6.29 30.35 -11.98
N THR A 174 7.14 29.64 -11.22
CA THR A 174 8.57 29.95 -11.08
C THR A 174 9.48 28.88 -11.66
N GLY A 175 8.92 27.72 -12.02
CA GLY A 175 9.69 26.54 -12.41
C GLY A 175 10.44 25.88 -11.24
N ALA A 176 10.20 26.30 -9.99
CA ALA A 176 10.90 25.75 -8.84
C ALA A 176 10.46 24.31 -8.56
N LEU A 177 11.42 23.38 -8.57
CA LEU A 177 11.23 21.95 -8.26
C LEU A 177 12.03 21.59 -7.01
N GLU A 178 11.34 21.02 -6.03
CA GLU A 178 11.93 20.50 -4.79
C GLU A 178 11.59 19.02 -4.64
N VAL A 179 12.59 18.17 -4.41
CA VAL A 179 12.41 16.73 -4.21
C VAL A 179 13.02 16.33 -2.88
N ARG A 180 12.25 15.60 -2.07
CA ARG A 180 12.66 15.09 -0.77
C ARG A 180 12.54 13.58 -0.74
N ARG A 181 13.55 12.94 -0.14
CA ARG A 181 13.63 11.48 -0.04
C ARG A 181 13.85 11.03 1.41
N PRO A 182 12.82 11.14 2.27
CA PRO A 182 12.87 10.57 3.61
C PRO A 182 13.24 9.09 3.55
N ALA A 183 14.03 8.61 4.51
CA ALA A 183 14.53 7.24 4.50
C ALA A 183 13.41 6.17 4.39
N ALA A 184 12.25 6.44 5.00
CA ALA A 184 11.08 5.55 4.95
C ALA A 184 10.42 5.45 3.57
N LEU A 185 10.64 6.43 2.69
CA LEU A 185 10.05 6.48 1.34
C LEU A 185 11.01 6.03 0.24
N LEU A 186 12.31 5.88 0.53
CA LEU A 186 13.31 5.52 -0.49
C LEU A 186 12.98 4.23 -1.24
N ARG A 187 12.40 3.26 -0.54
CA ARG A 187 12.04 1.93 -1.08
C ARG A 187 10.55 1.67 -1.04
N THR A 188 9.76 2.73 -1.04
CA THR A 188 8.31 2.65 -0.90
C THR A 188 7.67 3.56 -1.95
N PRO A 189 6.92 3.02 -2.92
CA PRO A 189 6.22 3.85 -3.89
C PRO A 189 5.10 4.64 -3.20
N VAL A 190 4.96 5.92 -3.55
CA VAL A 190 3.80 6.73 -3.16
C VAL A 190 2.79 6.68 -4.30
N THR A 191 1.65 6.04 -4.08
CA THR A 191 0.65 5.78 -5.12
C THR A 191 -0.52 6.75 -5.12
N HIS A 192 -0.82 7.36 -3.98
CA HIS A 192 -1.83 8.42 -3.84
C HIS A 192 -1.34 9.49 -2.87
N ILE A 193 -1.81 10.73 -3.08
CA ILE A 193 -1.46 11.87 -2.24
C ILE A 193 -2.68 12.75 -2.00
N ALA A 194 -2.84 13.23 -0.77
CA ALA A 194 -3.73 14.32 -0.43
C ALA A 194 -2.98 15.35 0.42
N PHE A 195 -3.33 16.62 0.31
CA PHE A 195 -2.71 17.69 1.10
C PHE A 195 -3.78 18.53 1.79
N ASP A 196 -3.66 18.66 3.11
CA ASP A 196 -4.63 19.37 3.92
C ASP A 196 -4.29 20.85 4.20
N GLY A 197 -3.25 21.34 3.50
CA GLY A 197 -2.67 22.68 3.70
C GLY A 197 -1.51 22.70 4.70
N ARG A 198 -1.32 21.63 5.49
CA ARG A 198 -0.21 21.48 6.43
C ARG A 198 0.59 20.22 6.20
N GLU A 199 -0.09 19.09 6.05
CA GLU A 199 0.49 17.76 6.00
C GLU A 199 0.07 17.02 4.73
N LEU A 200 1.03 16.33 4.14
CA LEU A 200 0.79 15.39 3.06
C LEU A 200 0.38 14.04 3.65
N TRP A 201 -0.74 13.54 3.18
CA TRP A 201 -1.21 12.19 3.40
C TRP A 201 -0.79 11.35 2.21
N LEU A 202 0.05 10.35 2.46
CA LEU A 202 0.70 9.53 1.44
C LEU A 202 0.18 8.10 1.57
N ALA A 203 -0.53 7.63 0.54
CA ALA A 203 -0.78 6.21 0.39
C ALA A 203 0.45 5.57 -0.23
N THR A 204 0.86 4.46 0.35
CA THR A 204 1.93 3.64 -0.21
C THR A 204 1.38 2.29 -0.61
N ALA A 205 1.76 1.85 -1.80
CA ALA A 205 1.52 0.49 -2.26
C ALA A 205 2.74 0.04 -3.07
N GLY A 206 3.10 -1.23 -2.94
CA GLY A 206 4.13 -1.78 -3.81
C GLY A 206 3.50 -2.20 -5.13
N ASP A 207 4.23 -1.98 -6.21
CA ASP A 207 3.85 -2.38 -7.56
C ASP A 207 4.81 -3.50 -7.99
N HIS A 208 4.33 -4.74 -8.08
CA HIS A 208 5.18 -5.93 -8.31
C HIS A 208 4.62 -6.82 -9.40
N GLU A 209 5.51 -7.61 -10.01
CA GLU A 209 5.16 -8.72 -10.90
C GLU A 209 4.55 -9.89 -10.11
N CYS A 210 3.30 -9.74 -9.67
CA CYS A 210 2.53 -10.83 -9.12
C CYS A 210 1.04 -10.55 -9.15
N SER A 211 0.22 -11.59 -8.98
CA SER A 211 -1.20 -11.44 -8.70
C SER A 211 -1.37 -11.01 -7.24
N GLY A 212 -1.17 -9.73 -6.95
CA GLY A 212 -1.44 -9.13 -5.63
C GLY A 212 -0.47 -8.01 -5.21
N THR A 213 -0.77 -7.38 -4.08
CA THR A 213 -0.04 -6.21 -3.55
C THR A 213 0.86 -6.62 -2.37
N PRO A 214 2.18 -6.34 -2.37
CA PRO A 214 3.06 -6.66 -1.23
C PRO A 214 2.71 -5.83 0.02
N PRO A 215 3.27 -6.18 1.19
CA PRO A 215 3.17 -5.32 2.38
C PRO A 215 3.72 -3.92 2.09
N THR A 216 2.87 -2.94 2.38
CA THR A 216 3.11 -1.52 2.13
C THR A 216 3.53 -0.83 3.44
N GLN A 217 3.93 0.45 3.38
CA GLN A 217 3.93 1.27 4.60
C GLN A 217 2.51 1.77 4.94
N GLY A 218 1.54 1.46 4.08
CA GLY A 218 0.21 2.02 3.89
C GLY A 218 0.15 3.53 4.07
N LEU A 219 -0.63 4.04 5.01
CA LEU A 219 -0.82 5.48 5.21
C LEU A 219 0.31 6.14 6.02
N ILE A 220 0.91 7.16 5.43
CA ILE A 220 1.93 8.00 6.05
C ILE A 220 1.46 9.46 6.04
N ARG A 221 1.72 10.17 7.13
CA ARG A 221 1.56 11.61 7.27
C ARG A 221 2.94 12.28 7.24
N TYR A 222 3.11 13.30 6.42
CA TYR A 222 4.37 14.02 6.25
C TYR A 222 4.16 15.53 6.39
N ASP A 223 4.81 16.15 7.37
CA ASP A 223 4.80 17.59 7.55
C ASP A 223 5.85 18.22 6.61
N TRP A 224 5.40 19.03 5.65
CA TRP A 224 6.28 19.63 4.66
C TRP A 224 7.20 20.70 5.24
N GLN A 225 6.85 21.33 6.35
CA GLN A 225 7.67 22.37 6.96
C GLN A 225 8.78 21.78 7.82
N THR A 226 8.44 20.80 8.66
CA THR A 226 9.38 20.20 9.61
C THR A 226 10.15 19.00 9.03
N GLY A 227 9.60 18.38 7.99
CA GLY A 227 10.11 17.12 7.45
C GLY A 227 9.78 15.91 8.31
N GLU A 228 8.93 16.05 9.33
CA GLU A 228 8.49 14.95 10.17
C GLU A 228 7.63 13.97 9.37
N LEU A 229 7.92 12.68 9.52
CA LEU A 229 7.17 11.59 8.91
C LEU A 229 6.60 10.69 10.00
N LYS A 230 5.29 10.47 9.97
CA LYS A 230 4.59 9.58 10.89
C LYS A 230 3.79 8.54 10.11
N LYS A 231 4.06 7.27 10.37
CA LYS A 231 3.23 6.17 9.89
C LYS A 231 1.97 6.08 10.75
N GLU A 232 0.80 5.95 10.13
CA GLU A 232 -0.44 5.74 10.87
C GLU A 232 -0.52 4.27 11.36
N SER A 233 -1.15 4.08 12.52
CA SER A 233 -1.29 2.76 13.13
C SER A 233 -2.39 1.94 12.47
N TYR A 234 -2.21 0.62 12.45
CA TYR A 234 -3.19 -0.37 11.97
C TYR A 234 -3.72 -1.18 13.15
N GLY A 235 -5.00 -1.56 13.08
CA GLY A 235 -5.65 -2.31 14.16
C GLY A 235 -6.03 -1.46 15.37
N GLY A 236 -6.82 -2.03 16.30
CA GLY A 236 -7.36 -1.27 17.44
C GLY A 236 -8.13 -0.01 17.00
N ALA A 237 -7.68 1.17 17.44
CA ALA A 237 -8.22 2.49 17.06
C ALA A 237 -7.60 3.11 15.79
N GLY A 238 -6.83 2.33 15.03
CA GLY A 238 -6.19 2.74 13.79
C GLY A 238 -7.04 2.50 12.53
N LEU A 239 -6.36 2.58 11.38
CA LEU A 239 -6.91 2.24 10.06
C LEU A 239 -7.18 0.73 9.96
N CYS A 240 -8.31 0.35 9.37
CA CYS A 240 -8.53 -1.03 8.95
C CYS A 240 -8.06 -1.23 7.50
N GLY A 241 -7.25 -2.27 7.29
CA GLY A 241 -6.71 -2.62 5.97
C GLY A 241 -5.20 -2.49 5.86
N PHE A 242 -4.60 -3.21 4.92
CA PHE A 242 -3.15 -3.29 4.74
C PHE A 242 -2.68 -2.51 3.50
N VAL A 243 -3.57 -2.37 2.52
CA VAL A 243 -3.34 -1.64 1.27
C VAL A 243 -4.27 -0.44 1.26
N VAL A 244 -3.71 0.73 0.97
CA VAL A 244 -4.48 1.95 0.73
C VAL A 244 -4.62 2.13 -0.78
N HIS A 245 -5.86 2.07 -1.27
CA HIS A 245 -6.17 2.19 -2.68
C HIS A 245 -6.50 3.59 -3.12
N ASP A 246 -7.01 4.44 -2.22
CA ASP A 246 -7.33 5.82 -2.56
C ASP A 246 -7.41 6.72 -1.33
N LEU A 247 -7.27 8.02 -1.55
CA LEU A 247 -7.38 9.07 -0.54
C LEU A 247 -8.32 10.16 -1.04
N LEU A 248 -9.29 10.54 -0.22
CA LEU A 248 -10.14 11.68 -0.49
C LEU A 248 -10.16 12.61 0.71
N LEU A 249 -9.73 13.85 0.49
CA LEU A 249 -9.84 14.91 1.47
C LEU A 249 -11.14 15.69 1.23
N THR A 250 -11.99 15.75 2.25
CA THR A 250 -13.16 16.63 2.33
C THR A 250 -12.89 17.73 3.34
N ASP A 251 -13.79 18.72 3.44
CA ASP A 251 -13.65 19.83 4.39
C ASP A 251 -13.56 19.33 5.85
N ASP A 252 -14.30 18.27 6.18
CA ASP A 252 -14.47 17.73 7.51
C ASP A 252 -13.62 16.50 7.81
N ALA A 253 -13.12 15.79 6.80
CA ALA A 253 -12.50 14.49 6.98
C ALA A 253 -11.43 14.14 5.95
N LEU A 254 -10.54 13.23 6.35
CA LEU A 254 -9.79 12.38 5.44
C LEU A 254 -10.49 11.03 5.33
N TRP A 255 -10.85 10.66 4.12
CA TRP A 255 -11.36 9.34 3.77
C TRP A 255 -10.26 8.52 3.10
N VAL A 256 -10.15 7.26 3.53
CA VAL A 256 -9.12 6.33 3.09
C VAL A 256 -9.80 5.06 2.62
N ALA A 257 -9.65 4.75 1.33
CA ALA A 257 -10.12 3.51 0.75
C ALA A 257 -9.05 2.42 0.91
N THR A 258 -9.44 1.26 1.41
CA THR A 258 -8.52 0.15 1.70
C THR A 258 -9.02 -1.17 1.15
N ASP A 259 -8.13 -2.14 1.13
CA ASP A 259 -8.43 -3.56 0.90
C ASP A 259 -9.53 -4.11 1.82
N LEU A 260 -9.78 -3.48 2.98
CA LEU A 260 -10.77 -3.91 3.95
C LEU A 260 -11.92 -2.92 4.17
N GLY A 261 -12.12 -1.98 3.25
CA GLY A 261 -13.27 -1.07 3.27
C GLY A 261 -12.86 0.40 3.26
N LEU A 262 -13.45 1.17 4.18
CA LEU A 262 -13.22 2.60 4.33
C LEU A 262 -12.78 2.93 5.75
N SER A 263 -11.89 3.90 5.87
CA SER A 263 -11.57 4.52 7.14
C SER A 263 -11.71 6.04 7.02
N GLN A 264 -12.26 6.67 8.05
CA GLN A 264 -12.47 8.10 8.14
C GLN A 264 -11.71 8.65 9.33
N LYS A 265 -10.91 9.70 9.13
CA LYS A 265 -10.31 10.51 10.19
C LYS A 265 -10.91 11.91 10.14
N SER A 266 -11.52 12.36 11.23
CA SER A 266 -12.03 13.74 11.33
C SER A 266 -10.87 14.72 11.24
N ARG A 267 -11.09 15.84 10.53
CA ARG A 267 -10.20 17.01 10.48
C ARG A 267 -10.63 18.11 11.46
N GLY A 268 -11.77 17.94 12.12
CA GLY A 268 -12.33 18.87 13.10
C GLY A 268 -11.54 18.96 14.41
N ASP A 269 -11.97 19.87 15.29
CA ASP A 269 -11.25 20.29 16.50
C ASP A 269 -10.73 19.09 17.33
N PRO A 270 -9.49 19.13 17.83
CA PRO A 270 -8.89 18.05 18.62
C PRO A 270 -9.73 17.62 19.83
N GLU A 271 -10.64 18.48 20.30
CA GLU A 271 -11.55 18.18 21.41
C GLU A 271 -12.61 17.12 21.06
N GLU A 272 -13.06 17.01 19.80
CA GLU A 272 -13.95 15.91 19.37
C GLU A 272 -13.23 14.55 19.28
N SER A 273 -11.89 14.56 19.21
CA SER A 273 -11.05 13.35 19.21
C SER A 273 -10.97 12.66 20.57
N PHE A 274 -11.53 13.27 21.64
CA PHE A 274 -11.58 12.70 22.99
C PHE A 274 -12.91 12.02 23.33
N MET A 275 -13.78 11.76 22.35
CA MET A 275 -14.89 10.85 22.59
C MET A 275 -14.37 9.43 22.80
N PHE A 276 -14.17 9.10 24.07
CA PHE A 276 -13.95 7.75 24.56
C PHE A 276 -15.22 6.94 24.31
N ASP A 277 -15.11 5.79 23.63
CA ASP A 277 -16.20 4.80 23.68
C ASP A 277 -16.39 4.31 25.13
N ALA A 278 -17.44 3.52 25.39
CA ALA A 278 -17.67 2.93 26.72
C ALA A 278 -16.51 2.04 27.24
N ARG A 279 -15.48 1.80 26.40
CA ARG A 279 -14.26 1.06 26.73
C ARG A 279 -13.04 1.99 26.93
N GLY A 280 -13.17 3.31 26.80
CA GLY A 280 -12.08 4.26 27.05
C GLY A 280 -11.12 4.48 25.89
N TRP A 281 -11.53 4.25 24.63
CA TRP A 281 -10.65 4.42 23.45
C TRP A 281 -10.95 5.74 22.74
N SER A 282 -9.94 6.59 22.54
CA SER A 282 -10.06 7.74 21.62
C SER A 282 -10.10 7.21 20.19
N MET A 283 -11.25 7.31 19.53
CA MET A 283 -11.39 6.86 18.16
C MET A 283 -10.88 7.93 17.20
N GLY A 284 -9.56 7.91 16.94
CA GLY A 284 -8.98 8.73 15.89
C GLY A 284 -9.46 8.33 14.48
N TRP A 285 -9.95 7.09 14.32
CA TRP A 285 -10.46 6.54 13.08
C TRP A 285 -11.83 5.91 13.26
N ARG A 286 -12.74 6.17 12.32
CA ARG A 286 -14.02 5.46 12.16
C ARG A 286 -13.89 4.54 10.95
N ASN A 287 -14.14 3.25 11.13
CA ASN A 287 -13.96 2.26 10.08
C ASN A 287 -15.30 1.72 9.60
N PHE A 288 -15.45 1.52 8.30
CA PHE A 288 -16.66 1.05 7.66
C PHE A 288 -16.32 -0.07 6.67
N VAL A 289 -17.14 -1.13 6.69
CA VAL A 289 -17.02 -2.26 5.78
C VAL A 289 -18.26 -2.33 4.91
N PRO A 290 -18.11 -2.43 3.57
CA PRO A 290 -19.26 -2.61 2.71
C PRO A 290 -20.01 -3.88 3.06
N ASP A 291 -21.32 -3.73 3.19
CA ASP A 291 -22.26 -4.79 3.52
C ASP A 291 -23.56 -4.50 2.77
N LEU A 292 -23.76 -5.20 1.65
CA LEU A 292 -24.84 -4.90 0.71
C LEU A 292 -26.22 -5.38 1.21
N GLU A 293 -26.25 -6.09 2.35
CA GLU A 293 -27.47 -6.58 2.98
C GLU A 293 -28.04 -5.55 4.00
N VAL A 294 -27.24 -4.57 4.45
CA VAL A 294 -27.67 -3.55 5.43
C VAL A 294 -28.15 -2.26 4.75
N GLU A 295 -29.08 -1.57 5.39
CA GLU A 295 -29.52 -0.25 4.96
C GLU A 295 -28.32 0.73 4.95
N GLY A 296 -28.12 1.41 3.82
CA GLY A 296 -26.95 2.29 3.60
C GLY A 296 -25.74 1.59 2.98
N GLY A 297 -25.69 0.25 2.95
CA GLY A 297 -24.65 -0.52 2.26
C GLY A 297 -23.29 -0.60 2.98
N LEU A 298 -23.17 -0.01 4.17
CA LEU A 298 -21.94 0.05 4.95
C LEU A 298 -22.25 -0.16 6.44
N ARG A 299 -21.44 -1.00 7.08
CA ARG A 299 -21.50 -1.25 8.53
C ARG A 299 -20.27 -0.65 9.20
N HIS A 300 -20.46 0.03 10.32
CA HIS A 300 -19.34 0.47 11.17
C HIS A 300 -18.70 -0.72 11.87
N VAL A 301 -17.37 -0.78 11.92
CA VAL A 301 -16.63 -1.92 12.49
C VAL A 301 -15.42 -1.49 13.31
N PHE A 302 -14.94 -2.39 14.16
CA PHE A 302 -13.60 -2.31 14.75
C PHE A 302 -12.66 -3.25 14.00
N CYS A 303 -11.40 -2.85 13.81
CA CYS A 303 -10.47 -3.66 13.03
C CYS A 303 -10.26 -5.06 13.62
N ASP A 304 -10.22 -5.19 14.95
CA ASP A 304 -10.03 -6.50 15.60
C ASP A 304 -11.23 -7.44 15.43
N GLU A 305 -12.43 -6.89 15.26
CA GLU A 305 -13.63 -7.66 14.91
C GLU A 305 -13.58 -8.08 13.45
N LEU A 306 -13.31 -7.14 12.55
CA LEU A 306 -13.16 -7.40 11.12
C LEU A 306 -12.07 -8.44 10.82
N TYR A 307 -10.91 -8.35 11.45
CA TYR A 307 -9.83 -9.32 11.28
C TYR A 307 -10.21 -10.72 11.77
N ARG A 308 -11.03 -10.83 12.83
CA ARG A 308 -11.53 -12.12 13.31
C ARG A 308 -12.56 -12.72 12.34
N GLU A 309 -13.47 -11.90 11.82
CA GLU A 309 -14.44 -12.31 10.78
C GLU A 309 -13.69 -12.83 9.54
N LEU A 310 -12.74 -12.05 9.01
CA LEU A 310 -11.97 -12.42 7.82
C LEU A 310 -11.16 -13.70 8.00
N LEU A 311 -10.51 -13.90 9.15
CA LEU A 311 -9.78 -15.14 9.43
C LEU A 311 -10.67 -16.38 9.48
N ALA A 312 -11.96 -16.23 9.76
CA ALA A 312 -12.92 -17.34 9.75
C ALA A 312 -13.44 -17.64 8.33
N GLU A 313 -13.45 -16.65 7.43
CA GLU A 313 -13.96 -16.77 6.06
C GLU A 313 -12.89 -17.15 5.03
N VAL A 314 -11.64 -16.74 5.25
CA VAL A 314 -10.55 -17.01 4.30
C VAL A 314 -10.27 -18.51 4.26
N PRO A 315 -10.34 -19.16 3.07
CA PRO A 315 -10.04 -20.58 2.92
C PRO A 315 -8.67 -20.92 3.50
N VAL A 316 -8.62 -21.90 4.40
CA VAL A 316 -7.37 -22.52 4.82
C VAL A 316 -7.03 -23.58 3.78
N GLU A 317 -6.21 -23.23 2.80
CA GLU A 317 -5.63 -24.26 1.93
C GLU A 317 -4.70 -25.16 2.76
N PRO A 318 -4.76 -26.50 2.59
CA PRO A 318 -3.77 -27.38 3.21
C PRO A 318 -2.38 -26.99 2.70
N GLU A 319 -1.42 -26.82 3.62
CA GLU A 319 -0.07 -26.30 3.34
C GLU A 319 0.45 -26.72 1.96
N PRO A 320 0.49 -25.80 0.98
CA PRO A 320 1.19 -26.09 -0.25
C PRO A 320 2.69 -26.16 0.01
N ALA A 321 3.42 -26.95 -0.77
CA ALA A 321 4.88 -27.05 -0.70
C ALA A 321 5.63 -25.72 -1.02
N ALA A 322 4.90 -24.66 -1.35
CA ALA A 322 5.38 -23.31 -1.58
C ALA A 322 4.43 -22.30 -0.88
N PRO A 323 4.93 -21.14 -0.41
CA PRO A 323 4.09 -20.13 0.23
C PRO A 323 2.99 -19.66 -0.74
N SER A 324 1.73 -19.90 -0.40
CA SER A 324 0.57 -19.42 -1.16
C SER A 324 0.19 -17.98 -0.77
N ALA A 325 -0.62 -17.32 -1.61
CA ALA A 325 -1.22 -16.01 -1.32
C ALA A 325 -1.96 -15.98 0.03
N PHE A 326 -2.53 -17.12 0.42
CA PHE A 326 -3.22 -17.32 1.68
C PHE A 326 -2.27 -17.33 2.90
N ASP A 327 -1.07 -17.90 2.77
CA ASP A 327 -0.08 -17.88 3.87
C ASP A 327 0.40 -16.44 4.15
N GLN A 328 0.62 -15.64 3.10
CA GLN A 328 0.94 -14.21 3.29
C GLN A 328 -0.21 -13.44 3.94
N THR A 329 -1.44 -13.71 3.53
CA THR A 329 -2.65 -13.14 4.13
C THR A 329 -2.75 -13.49 5.62
N VAL A 330 -2.69 -14.78 5.95
CA VAL A 330 -2.79 -15.27 7.33
C VAL A 330 -1.66 -14.67 8.16
N ARG A 331 -0.43 -14.61 7.64
CA ARG A 331 0.70 -13.95 8.32
C ARG A 331 0.49 -12.45 8.50
N SER A 332 -0.03 -11.75 7.49
CA SER A 332 -0.33 -10.31 7.57
C SER A 332 -1.38 -10.05 8.63
N ILE A 333 -2.50 -10.77 8.63
CA ILE A 333 -3.54 -10.60 9.65
C ILE A 333 -3.03 -11.04 11.03
N ALA A 334 -2.30 -12.15 11.14
CA ALA A 334 -1.76 -12.65 12.40
C ALA A 334 -0.77 -11.69 13.08
N ARG A 335 -0.04 -10.87 12.31
CA ARG A 335 0.87 -9.84 12.85
C ARG A 335 0.15 -8.74 13.64
N PHE A 336 -1.15 -8.54 13.41
CA PHE A 336 -1.95 -7.49 14.04
C PHE A 336 -2.91 -8.02 15.11
N ARG A 337 -2.86 -9.32 15.45
CA ARG A 337 -3.50 -9.79 16.67
C ARG A 337 -2.84 -9.08 17.86
N SER A 338 -3.63 -8.33 18.63
CA SER A 338 -3.21 -7.82 19.93
C SER A 338 -2.67 -9.01 20.75
N ARG A 339 -1.41 -8.92 21.19
CA ARG A 339 -0.82 -9.93 22.07
C ARG A 339 -1.51 -9.95 23.43
#